data_AF-A0AAE9WD80-F1
#
_entry.id   AF-A0AAE9WD80-F1
#
_cell.length_a   1.000
_cell.length_b   1.000
_cell.length_c   1.000
_cell.angle_alpha   90.00
_cell.angle_beta   90.00
_cell.angle_gamma   90.00
#
_symmetry.space_group_name_H-M   'P 1'
#
loop_
_entity.id
_entity.type
_entity.pdbx_description
1 polymer ?
#
loop_
_entity_poly.entity_id
_entity_poly.type
_entity_poly.pdbx_seq_one_letter_code
_entity_poly.pdbx_strand_id
1 'polypeptide(L)'
;MSSTKKLPTPLLKINERADIILDQLNKEEALQAYDRMPKFNKESACRNRYSNIFPYKDNYVRLSPEWGYTCDYMNASHIILPCRQSFIATQGPTSNTIPHFWKMIWQSVHDHGIIVMLTRLQEGLRAKCDLYWPSDPEDPLQIDDLKVHCSQKYEVESVDDCTVLEFVLEKGQEKKTIYHFYYTEWSDFKTPKAASIINLLLFVKSLAHKVKFHKSPIIVHCSAGCGRTGTFMALFEIVIRNEFRYARDHLLDSIPEIVYCLRMQRMQSVQSVEQLIFLYIMCYELLQMPFPKVPELVAAYPPFCHKTSD
;
A
#
# COMPACT_ATOMS: atom_id res chain seq x y z
N MET A 1 22.65 -15.34 20.95
CA MET A 1 21.58 -15.97 21.73
C MET A 1 20.34 -15.09 21.59
N SER A 2 19.38 -15.51 20.76
CA SER A 2 18.15 -14.77 20.49
C SER A 2 17.26 -14.82 21.72
N SER A 3 17.00 -13.67 22.36
CA SER A 3 15.96 -13.60 23.39
C SER A 3 14.62 -13.72 22.68
N THR A 4 14.06 -14.94 22.66
CA THR A 4 12.65 -15.14 22.33
C THR A 4 11.84 -14.40 23.39
N LYS A 5 11.49 -13.14 23.14
CA LYS A 5 10.51 -12.41 23.94
C LYS A 5 9.27 -13.30 24.01
N LYS A 6 8.91 -13.74 25.22
CA LYS A 6 7.67 -14.49 25.43
C LYS A 6 6.51 -13.60 24.98
N LEU A 7 5.64 -14.14 24.14
CA LEU A 7 4.41 -13.45 23.74
C LEU A 7 3.54 -13.18 24.97
N PRO A 8 2.82 -12.05 25.00
CA PRO A 8 1.91 -11.73 26.10
C PRO A 8 0.74 -12.72 26.17
N THR A 9 0.11 -12.85 27.34
CA THR A 9 -0.96 -13.84 27.61
C THR A 9 -2.05 -13.91 26.52
N PRO A 10 -2.59 -12.78 26.01
CA PRO A 10 -3.62 -12.81 24.95
C PRO A 10 -3.13 -13.39 23.62
N LEU A 11 -1.82 -13.38 23.39
CA LEU A 11 -1.18 -13.88 22.17
C LEU A 11 -0.52 -15.25 22.38
N LEU A 12 -0.68 -15.86 23.56
CA LEU A 12 -0.25 -17.25 23.75
C LEU A 12 -1.01 -18.13 22.76
N LYS A 13 -0.28 -19.04 22.09
CA LYS A 13 -0.78 -19.91 21.02
C LYS A 13 -1.28 -19.19 19.77
N ILE A 14 -0.93 -17.91 19.56
CA ILE A 14 -1.34 -17.21 18.33
C ILE A 14 -0.84 -17.93 17.07
N ASN A 15 0.34 -18.58 17.13
CA ASN A 15 0.86 -19.36 16.01
C ASN A 15 -0.13 -20.46 15.58
N GLU A 16 -0.60 -21.29 16.53
CA GLU A 16 -1.58 -22.36 16.26
C GLU A 16 -2.92 -21.80 15.75
N ARG A 17 -3.37 -20.68 16.31
CA ARG A 17 -4.63 -20.03 15.92
C ARG A 17 -4.54 -19.39 14.53
N ALA A 18 -3.41 -18.77 14.19
CA ALA A 18 -3.23 -18.03 12.95
C ALA A 18 -3.28 -18.95 11.73
N ASP A 19 -2.72 -20.17 11.83
CA ASP A 19 -2.84 -21.18 10.77
C ASP A 19 -4.30 -21.53 10.48
N ILE A 20 -5.08 -21.81 11.54
CA ILE A 20 -6.51 -22.15 11.44
C ILE A 20 -7.32 -20.99 10.85
N ILE A 21 -7.07 -19.77 11.32
CA ILE A 21 -7.74 -18.58 10.82
C ILE A 21 -7.43 -18.36 9.34
N LEU A 22 -6.15 -18.48 8.94
CA LEU A 22 -5.76 -18.26 7.56
C LEU A 22 -6.33 -19.34 6.62
N ASP A 23 -6.37 -20.60 7.06
CA ASP A 23 -7.01 -21.69 6.32
C ASP A 23 -8.52 -21.45 6.13
N GLN A 24 -9.21 -21.00 7.18
CA GLN A 24 -10.62 -20.64 7.09
C GLN A 24 -10.84 -19.48 6.11
N LEU A 25 -10.04 -18.42 6.18
CA LEU A 25 -10.10 -17.28 5.25
C LEU A 25 -9.79 -17.71 3.80
N ASN A 26 -8.91 -18.68 3.58
CA ASN A 26 -8.63 -19.23 2.25
C ASN A 26 -9.86 -19.97 1.70
N LYS A 27 -10.52 -20.78 2.52
CA LYS A 27 -11.75 -21.50 2.13
C LYS A 27 -12.88 -20.54 1.79
N GLU A 28 -13.10 -19.54 2.63
CA GLU A 28 -14.12 -18.52 2.41
C GLU A 28 -13.86 -17.68 1.15
N GLU A 29 -12.60 -17.26 0.93
CA GLU A 29 -12.21 -16.57 -0.30
C GLU A 29 -12.46 -17.44 -1.53
N ALA A 30 -12.06 -18.71 -1.51
CA ALA A 30 -12.23 -19.62 -2.64
C ALA A 30 -13.70 -19.82 -3.03
N LEU A 31 -14.61 -19.90 -2.04
CA LEU A 31 -16.05 -20.02 -2.26
C LEU A 31 -16.63 -18.78 -2.97
N GLN A 32 -16.09 -17.59 -2.68
CA GLN A 32 -16.59 -16.32 -3.23
C GLN A 32 -15.89 -15.91 -4.53
N ALA A 33 -14.65 -16.36 -4.75
CA ALA A 33 -13.80 -15.87 -5.83
C ALA A 33 -14.24 -16.38 -7.21
N TYR A 34 -14.76 -17.61 -7.31
CA TYR A 34 -15.00 -18.29 -8.60
C TYR A 34 -15.79 -17.43 -9.60
N ASP A 35 -16.93 -16.88 -9.19
CA ASP A 35 -17.77 -16.06 -10.06
C ASP A 35 -17.28 -14.62 -10.23
N ARG A 36 -16.28 -14.20 -9.45
CA ARG A 36 -15.77 -12.83 -9.41
C ARG A 36 -14.47 -12.66 -10.19
N MET A 37 -13.94 -13.74 -10.76
CA MET A 37 -12.73 -13.66 -11.59
C MET A 37 -12.99 -12.87 -12.87
N PRO A 38 -12.12 -11.91 -13.23
CA PRO A 38 -12.17 -11.23 -14.51
C PRO A 38 -11.85 -12.21 -15.64
N LYS A 39 -12.48 -11.97 -16.80
CA LYS A 39 -12.15 -12.69 -18.04
C LYS A 39 -10.97 -11.98 -18.71
N PHE A 40 -9.82 -12.65 -18.75
CA PHE A 40 -8.65 -12.12 -19.42
C PHE A 40 -8.64 -12.45 -20.91
N ASN A 41 -8.32 -11.44 -21.72
CA ASN A 41 -7.78 -11.61 -23.06
C ASN A 41 -6.25 -11.55 -23.02
N LYS A 42 -5.58 -11.77 -24.17
CA LYS A 42 -4.11 -11.74 -24.26
C LYS A 42 -3.52 -10.42 -23.75
N GLU A 43 -4.13 -9.28 -24.05
CA GLU A 43 -3.63 -7.95 -23.66
C GLU A 43 -3.70 -7.73 -22.15
N SER A 44 -4.88 -7.98 -21.54
CA SER A 44 -5.09 -7.85 -20.09
C SER A 44 -4.25 -8.85 -19.28
N ALA A 45 -4.07 -10.07 -19.77
CA ALA A 45 -3.21 -11.07 -19.11
C ALA A 45 -1.75 -10.61 -19.02
N CYS A 46 -1.23 -9.95 -20.06
CA CYS A 46 0.13 -9.39 -20.09
C CYS A 46 0.35 -8.23 -19.12
N ARG A 47 -0.72 -7.64 -18.56
CA ARG A 47 -0.62 -6.55 -17.55
C ARG A 47 -0.51 -7.08 -16.12
N ASN A 48 -0.51 -8.41 -15.93
CA ASN A 48 -0.37 -9.03 -14.61
C ASN A 48 1.09 -9.40 -14.34
N ARG A 49 1.63 -8.95 -13.20
CA ARG A 49 2.96 -9.38 -12.73
C ARG A 49 3.00 -10.85 -12.36
N TYR A 50 1.90 -11.38 -11.82
CA TYR A 50 1.75 -12.78 -11.42
C TYR A 50 0.47 -13.36 -12.03
N SER A 51 0.54 -14.56 -12.59
CA SER A 51 -0.60 -15.22 -13.25
C SER A 51 -1.71 -15.65 -12.29
N ASN A 52 -1.42 -15.69 -10.99
CA ASN A 52 -2.33 -16.13 -9.93
C ASN A 52 -2.80 -15.00 -9.01
N ILE A 53 -2.45 -13.74 -9.29
CA ILE A 53 -2.86 -12.59 -8.47
C ILE A 53 -3.46 -11.51 -9.36
N PHE A 54 -4.75 -11.26 -9.21
CA PHE A 54 -5.50 -10.32 -10.04
C PHE A 54 -6.71 -9.74 -9.29
N PRO A 55 -7.24 -8.58 -9.70
CA PRO A 55 -8.36 -7.95 -9.02
C PRO A 55 -9.67 -8.69 -9.35
N TYR A 56 -10.72 -8.49 -8.56
CA TYR A 56 -12.04 -9.01 -8.89
C TYR A 56 -12.72 -8.13 -9.95
N LYS A 57 -13.59 -8.75 -10.76
CA LYS A 57 -14.25 -8.10 -11.91
C LYS A 57 -15.16 -6.92 -11.52
N ASP A 58 -15.65 -6.94 -10.29
CA ASP A 58 -16.61 -5.99 -9.72
C ASP A 58 -15.96 -4.74 -9.13
N ASN A 59 -14.66 -4.76 -8.84
CA ASN A 59 -13.98 -3.63 -8.21
C ASN A 59 -12.58 -3.30 -8.75
N TYR A 60 -12.16 -3.91 -9.86
CA TYR A 60 -10.89 -3.51 -10.46
C TYR A 60 -10.92 -2.07 -10.97
N VAL A 61 -9.79 -1.38 -10.88
CA VAL A 61 -9.67 -0.01 -11.38
C VAL A 61 -9.65 -0.04 -12.91
N ARG A 62 -10.63 0.64 -13.51
CA ARG A 62 -10.73 0.79 -14.97
C ARG A 62 -10.02 2.04 -15.43
N LEU A 63 -9.10 1.91 -16.39
CA LEU A 63 -8.48 3.04 -17.03
C LEU A 63 -9.50 3.79 -17.88
N SER A 64 -9.48 5.12 -17.77
CA SER A 64 -10.38 6.00 -18.52
C SER A 64 -10.24 5.79 -20.04
N PRO A 65 -11.35 5.74 -20.80
CA PRO A 65 -11.31 5.70 -22.26
C PRO A 65 -10.56 6.88 -22.89
N GLU A 66 -10.43 8.01 -22.18
CA GLU A 66 -9.67 9.18 -22.62
C GLU A 66 -8.20 8.87 -22.91
N TRP A 67 -7.66 7.82 -22.30
CA TRP A 67 -6.28 7.38 -22.51
C TRP A 67 -6.07 6.62 -23.81
N GLY A 68 -7.14 6.35 -24.58
CA GLY A 68 -7.07 5.69 -25.88
C GLY A 68 -6.77 4.18 -25.81
N TYR A 69 -6.85 3.56 -24.63
CA TYR A 69 -6.63 2.12 -24.50
C TYR A 69 -7.84 1.32 -24.99
N THR A 70 -7.59 0.30 -25.81
CA THR A 70 -8.58 -0.72 -26.19
C THR A 70 -8.96 -1.65 -25.04
N CYS A 71 -8.07 -1.76 -24.06
CA CYS A 71 -8.23 -2.56 -22.85
C CYS A 71 -8.14 -1.65 -21.62
N ASP A 72 -9.24 -1.53 -20.88
CA ASP A 72 -9.36 -0.70 -19.68
C ASP A 72 -8.71 -1.31 -18.42
N TYR A 73 -8.18 -2.53 -18.54
CA TYR A 73 -7.72 -3.32 -17.41
C TYR A 73 -6.42 -2.80 -16.79
N MET A 74 -6.43 -2.66 -15.47
CA MET A 74 -5.24 -2.54 -14.63
C MET A 74 -5.34 -3.54 -13.47
N ASN A 75 -4.23 -4.16 -13.08
CA ASN A 75 -4.18 -5.04 -11.90
C ASN A 75 -4.16 -4.22 -10.60
N ALA A 76 -5.31 -3.63 -10.31
CA ALA A 76 -5.56 -2.79 -9.15
C ALA A 76 -7.03 -2.94 -8.72
N SER A 77 -7.31 -2.85 -7.43
CA SER A 77 -8.66 -2.92 -6.85
C SER A 77 -8.96 -1.65 -6.07
N HIS A 78 -10.18 -1.12 -6.24
CA HIS A 78 -10.75 -0.16 -5.29
C HIS A 78 -11.11 -0.89 -4.00
N ILE A 79 -10.66 -0.36 -2.86
CA ILE A 79 -10.90 -0.92 -1.54
C ILE A 79 -11.52 0.15 -0.66
N ILE A 80 -12.58 -0.22 0.06
CA ILE A 80 -13.16 0.60 1.13
C ILE A 80 -13.08 -0.22 2.42
N LEU A 81 -12.37 0.31 3.42
CA LEU A 81 -12.26 -0.32 4.72
C LEU A 81 -13.52 -0.05 5.57
N PRO A 82 -13.79 -0.85 6.63
CA PRO A 82 -14.99 -0.67 7.44
C PRO A 82 -15.09 0.72 8.10
N CYS A 83 -13.97 1.33 8.52
CA CYS A 83 -13.94 2.74 8.96
C CYS A 83 -14.01 3.76 7.80
N ARG A 84 -14.41 3.33 6.60
CA ARG A 84 -14.66 4.13 5.39
C ARG A 84 -13.44 4.81 4.77
N GLN A 85 -12.23 4.44 5.16
CA GLN A 85 -11.04 4.87 4.42
C GLN A 85 -11.01 4.18 3.05
N SER A 86 -10.83 4.98 1.99
CA SER A 86 -10.70 4.52 0.61
C SER A 86 -9.24 4.30 0.23
N PHE A 87 -8.98 3.21 -0.50
CA PHE A 87 -7.66 2.82 -1.02
C PHE A 87 -7.76 2.32 -2.47
N ILE A 88 -6.61 2.35 -3.15
CA ILE A 88 -6.36 1.53 -4.33
C ILE A 88 -5.21 0.57 -3.99
N ALA A 89 -5.50 -0.73 -3.98
CA ALA A 89 -4.49 -1.78 -3.82
C ALA A 89 -4.06 -2.28 -5.21
N THR A 90 -2.79 -2.11 -5.56
CA THR A 90 -2.28 -2.43 -6.91
C THR A 90 -1.00 -3.26 -6.87
N GLN A 91 -0.70 -3.96 -7.96
CA GLN A 91 0.60 -4.63 -8.11
C GLN A 91 1.75 -3.62 -8.22
N GLY A 92 2.97 -4.05 -7.91
CA GLY A 92 4.18 -3.30 -8.25
C GLY A 92 4.29 -3.17 -9.78
N PRO A 93 4.40 -1.95 -10.34
CA PRO A 93 4.49 -1.74 -11.78
C PRO A 93 5.60 -2.58 -12.42
N THR A 94 5.28 -3.21 -13.55
CA THR A 94 6.24 -3.76 -14.52
C THR A 94 6.53 -2.71 -15.59
N SER A 95 7.63 -2.86 -16.33
CA SER A 95 8.04 -1.91 -17.38
C SER A 95 6.91 -1.63 -18.38
N ASN A 96 6.13 -2.66 -18.73
CA ASN A 96 4.99 -2.56 -19.65
C ASN A 96 3.74 -1.90 -19.04
N THR A 97 3.67 -1.78 -17.72
CA THR A 97 2.51 -1.22 -17.00
C THR A 97 2.79 0.11 -16.31
N ILE A 98 4.01 0.65 -16.40
CA ILE A 98 4.37 1.97 -15.86
C ILE A 98 3.46 3.08 -16.44
N PRO A 99 3.23 3.15 -17.77
CA PRO A 99 2.29 4.11 -18.34
C PRO A 99 0.88 4.02 -17.74
N HIS A 100 0.36 2.80 -17.60
CA HIS A 100 -0.97 2.53 -17.04
C HIS A 100 -1.05 2.92 -15.56
N PHE A 101 0.01 2.68 -14.80
CA PHE A 101 0.07 3.01 -13.37
C PHE A 101 -0.05 4.52 -13.13
N TRP A 102 0.70 5.35 -13.86
CA TRP A 102 0.62 6.81 -13.68
C TRP A 102 -0.68 7.40 -14.21
N LYS A 103 -1.20 6.89 -15.33
CA LYS A 103 -2.52 7.27 -15.84
C LYS A 103 -3.64 6.91 -14.86
N MET A 104 -3.54 5.74 -14.20
CA MET A 104 -4.43 5.33 -13.12
C MET A 104 -4.36 6.30 -11.93
N ILE A 105 -3.16 6.71 -11.51
CA ILE A 105 -2.98 7.71 -10.43
C ILE A 105 -3.61 9.03 -10.82
N TRP A 106 -3.28 9.55 -12.01
CA TRP A 106 -3.80 10.82 -12.53
C TRP A 106 -5.32 10.90 -12.45
N GLN A 107 -6.03 9.87 -12.92
CA GLN A 107 -7.49 9.85 -12.91
C GLN A 107 -8.10 9.59 -11.53
N SER A 108 -7.35 8.97 -10.60
CA SER A 108 -7.88 8.54 -9.31
C SER A 108 -7.71 9.60 -8.21
N VAL A 109 -6.76 10.51 -8.37
CA VAL A 109 -6.44 11.55 -7.37
C VAL A 109 -6.97 12.91 -7.79
N HIS A 110 -7.29 13.76 -6.82
CA HIS A 110 -7.60 15.17 -7.05
C HIS A 110 -6.29 15.98 -7.07
N ASP A 111 -6.22 17.12 -6.37
CA ASP A 111 -5.04 17.99 -6.36
C ASP A 111 -3.82 17.32 -5.72
N HIS A 112 -4.06 16.49 -4.70
CA HIS A 112 -3.00 15.77 -3.99
C HIS A 112 -3.32 14.29 -3.82
N GLY A 113 -2.27 13.45 -3.93
CA GLY A 113 -2.35 12.00 -3.78
C GLY A 113 -1.26 11.44 -2.87
N ILE A 114 -1.49 10.22 -2.38
CA ILE A 114 -0.53 9.48 -1.55
C ILE A 114 -0.30 8.11 -2.18
N ILE A 115 0.98 7.75 -2.37
CA ILE A 115 1.38 6.39 -2.74
C ILE A 115 2.21 5.81 -1.60
N VAL A 116 1.91 4.58 -1.16
CA VAL A 116 2.74 3.83 -0.21
C VAL A 116 3.29 2.58 -0.90
N MET A 117 4.60 2.56 -1.10
CA MET A 117 5.36 1.47 -1.70
C MET A 117 6.07 0.66 -0.62
N LEU A 118 5.64 -0.60 -0.43
CA LEU A 118 6.06 -1.48 0.67
C LEU A 118 7.03 -2.59 0.23
N THR A 119 7.79 -2.36 -0.84
CA THR A 119 8.74 -3.33 -1.38
C THR A 119 9.95 -2.62 -1.93
N ARG A 120 11.13 -3.23 -1.80
CA ARG A 120 12.28 -2.86 -2.63
C ARG A 120 12.00 -3.22 -4.08
N LEU A 121 12.72 -2.60 -5.01
CA LEU A 121 12.68 -2.97 -6.43
C LEU A 121 13.11 -4.43 -6.65
N GLN A 122 14.11 -4.87 -5.89
CA GLN A 122 14.64 -6.23 -5.93
C GLN A 122 14.88 -6.75 -4.51
N GLU A 123 14.57 -8.03 -4.28
CA GLU A 123 14.83 -8.73 -3.02
C GLU A 123 15.51 -10.07 -3.33
N GLY A 124 16.75 -10.24 -2.84
CA GLY A 124 17.62 -11.32 -3.29
C GLY A 124 17.83 -11.26 -4.81
N LEU A 125 17.50 -12.34 -5.50
CA LEU A 125 17.59 -12.44 -6.97
C LEU A 125 16.27 -12.15 -7.70
N ARG A 126 15.20 -11.80 -6.97
CA ARG A 126 13.86 -11.63 -7.55
C ARG A 126 13.53 -10.15 -7.70
N ALA A 127 13.21 -9.74 -8.93
CA ALA A 127 12.59 -8.45 -9.20
C ALA A 127 11.17 -8.44 -8.60
N LYS A 128 10.88 -7.41 -7.79
CA LYS A 128 9.61 -7.24 -7.07
C LYS A 128 8.78 -6.10 -7.62
N CYS A 129 9.44 -5.03 -8.06
CA CYS A 129 8.84 -3.86 -8.66
C CYS A 129 9.85 -3.23 -9.60
N ASP A 130 9.41 -2.73 -10.75
CA ASP A 130 10.29 -2.01 -11.66
C ASP A 130 10.30 -0.54 -11.20
N LEU A 131 11.42 0.15 -11.44
CA LEU A 131 11.52 1.57 -11.12
C LEU A 131 10.58 2.35 -12.03
N TYR A 132 9.57 2.98 -11.44
CA TYR A 132 8.51 3.62 -12.21
C TYR A 132 8.51 5.14 -12.08
N TRP A 133 9.52 5.75 -11.46
CA TRP A 133 9.61 7.20 -11.29
C TRP A 133 10.97 7.70 -11.78
N PRO A 134 11.09 8.99 -12.16
CA PRO A 134 12.37 9.56 -12.58
C PRO A 134 13.36 9.55 -11.42
N SER A 135 14.59 9.13 -11.69
CA SER A 135 15.69 9.18 -10.71
C SER A 135 16.44 10.52 -10.72
N ASP A 136 16.29 11.28 -11.81
CA ASP A 136 16.92 12.58 -12.02
C ASP A 136 15.81 13.65 -12.11
N PRO A 137 15.85 14.71 -11.29
CA PRO A 137 14.91 15.83 -11.38
C PRO A 137 14.88 16.51 -12.76
N GLU A 138 15.99 16.48 -13.50
CA GLU A 138 16.14 17.11 -14.80
C GLU A 138 15.63 16.23 -15.95
N ASP A 139 15.36 14.94 -15.69
CA ASP A 139 14.86 13.98 -16.68
C ASP A 139 13.49 13.42 -16.25
N PRO A 140 12.39 14.16 -16.52
CA PRO A 140 11.06 13.72 -16.14
C PRO A 140 10.62 12.49 -16.92
N LEU A 141 9.85 11.62 -16.25
CA LEU A 141 9.24 10.48 -16.93
C LEU A 141 8.07 10.98 -17.80
N GLN A 142 8.25 10.91 -19.11
CA GLN A 142 7.23 11.25 -20.11
C GLN A 142 6.35 10.04 -20.44
N ILE A 143 5.02 10.21 -20.32
CA ILE A 143 4.01 9.20 -20.63
C ILE A 143 2.93 9.86 -21.50
N ASP A 144 3.07 9.76 -22.82
CA ASP A 144 2.21 10.45 -23.79
C ASP A 144 2.14 11.96 -23.49
N ASP A 145 1.00 12.49 -23.05
CA ASP A 145 0.78 13.89 -22.67
C ASP A 145 0.94 14.16 -21.15
N LEU A 146 1.19 13.11 -20.35
CA LEU A 146 1.42 13.18 -18.91
C LEU A 146 2.93 13.18 -18.60
N LYS A 147 3.38 14.16 -17.84
CA LYS A 147 4.75 14.23 -17.30
C LYS A 147 4.75 13.94 -15.81
N VAL A 148 5.77 13.23 -15.34
CA VAL A 148 6.01 12.99 -13.91
C VAL A 148 7.38 13.54 -13.55
N HIS A 149 7.40 14.57 -12.71
CA HIS A 149 8.61 15.21 -12.20
C HIS A 149 8.84 14.81 -10.75
N CYS A 150 10.09 14.59 -10.33
CA CYS A 150 10.44 14.49 -8.92
C CYS A 150 10.90 15.87 -8.42
N SER A 151 10.08 16.56 -7.63
CA SER A 151 10.36 17.92 -7.17
C SER A 151 11.22 17.92 -5.90
N GLN A 152 10.88 17.08 -4.92
CA GLN A 152 11.48 17.13 -3.59
C GLN A 152 11.65 15.74 -3.00
N LYS A 153 12.58 15.62 -2.05
CA LYS A 153 12.82 14.41 -1.26
C LYS A 153 12.82 14.76 0.22
N TYR A 154 12.13 13.95 0.99
CA TYR A 154 12.02 14.06 2.44
C TYR A 154 12.26 12.71 3.12
N GLU A 155 12.38 12.77 4.44
CA GLU A 155 12.33 11.64 5.35
C GLU A 155 11.14 11.84 6.30
N VAL A 156 10.62 10.74 6.86
CA VAL A 156 9.62 10.80 7.92
C VAL A 156 10.34 10.57 9.25
N GLU A 157 10.17 11.50 10.19
CA GLU A 157 10.77 11.39 11.52
C GLU A 157 10.40 10.03 12.16
N SER A 158 11.40 9.36 12.74
CA SER A 158 11.20 8.09 13.46
C SER A 158 10.56 6.96 12.64
N VAL A 159 10.70 6.98 11.31
CA VAL A 159 10.37 5.86 10.41
C VAL A 159 11.65 5.36 9.77
N ASP A 160 11.98 4.10 10.02
CA ASP A 160 13.20 3.47 9.49
C ASP A 160 13.04 3.18 7.99
N ASP A 161 14.13 3.35 7.22
CA ASP A 161 14.24 3.00 5.80
C ASP A 161 13.08 3.52 4.90
N CYS A 162 12.55 4.71 5.20
CA CYS A 162 11.49 5.38 4.45
C CYS A 162 11.98 6.66 3.79
N THR A 163 11.95 6.71 2.46
CA THR A 163 12.14 7.94 1.69
C THR A 163 10.78 8.44 1.21
N VAL A 164 10.51 9.74 1.30
CA VAL A 164 9.33 10.36 0.70
C VAL A 164 9.74 11.18 -0.52
N LEU A 165 9.21 10.85 -1.69
CA LEU A 165 9.41 11.60 -2.92
C LEU A 165 8.14 12.41 -3.21
N GLU A 166 8.29 13.70 -3.44
CA GLU A 166 7.21 14.52 -3.98
C GLU A 166 7.29 14.51 -5.50
N PHE A 167 6.22 14.03 -6.12
CA PHE A 167 6.07 14.07 -7.57
C PHE A 167 5.07 15.13 -7.99
N VAL A 168 5.40 15.87 -9.05
CA VAL A 168 4.48 16.77 -9.73
C VAL A 168 4.09 16.12 -11.06
N LEU A 169 2.81 15.82 -11.20
CA LEU A 169 2.22 15.30 -12.42
C LEU A 169 1.69 16.48 -13.21
N GLU A 170 2.03 16.57 -14.49
CA GLU A 170 1.58 17.65 -15.38
C GLU A 170 0.92 17.07 -16.64
N LYS A 171 -0.31 17.54 -16.94
CA LYS A 171 -1.02 17.22 -18.19
C LYS A 171 -1.71 18.48 -18.69
N GLY A 172 -1.23 19.05 -19.78
CA GLY A 172 -1.69 20.35 -20.27
C GLY A 172 -1.44 21.47 -19.25
N GLN A 173 -2.50 22.09 -18.74
CA GLN A 173 -2.42 23.14 -17.72
C GLN A 173 -2.68 22.63 -16.29
N GLU A 174 -3.14 21.39 -16.15
CA GLU A 174 -3.45 20.80 -14.84
C GLU A 174 -2.19 20.22 -14.21
N LYS A 175 -2.04 20.43 -12.90
CA LYS A 175 -0.96 19.86 -12.09
C LYS A 175 -1.52 19.18 -10.86
N LYS A 176 -0.92 18.03 -10.49
CA LYS A 176 -1.26 17.27 -9.28
C LYS A 176 0.01 16.91 -8.51
N THR A 177 -0.05 16.94 -7.19
CA THR A 177 1.12 16.63 -6.33
C THR A 177 0.93 15.30 -5.63
N ILE A 178 1.90 14.40 -5.76
CA ILE A 178 1.85 13.06 -5.18
C ILE A 178 2.97 12.89 -4.16
N TYR A 179 2.61 12.51 -2.93
CA TYR A 179 3.57 12.12 -1.91
C TYR A 179 3.75 10.60 -1.95
N HIS A 180 4.92 10.17 -2.41
CA HIS A 180 5.29 8.76 -2.56
C HIS A 180 6.17 8.32 -1.40
N PHE A 181 5.66 7.45 -0.54
CA PHE A 181 6.37 6.84 0.57
C PHE A 181 7.01 5.54 0.11
N TYR A 182 8.33 5.57 -0.08
CA TYR A 182 9.13 4.41 -0.42
C TYR A 182 9.69 3.76 0.86
N TYR A 183 8.95 2.78 1.38
CA TYR A 183 9.27 2.09 2.63
C TYR A 183 9.94 0.74 2.36
N THR A 184 11.23 0.64 2.72
CA THR A 184 12.10 -0.49 2.34
C THR A 184 12.58 -1.36 3.50
N GLU A 185 12.13 -1.05 4.72
CA GLU A 185 12.40 -1.85 5.93
C GLU A 185 11.75 -3.24 5.86
N TRP A 186 10.58 -3.33 5.21
CA TRP A 186 9.78 -4.54 5.11
C TRP A 186 10.37 -5.53 4.10
N SER A 187 11.45 -6.20 4.47
CA SER A 187 12.11 -7.22 3.63
C SER A 187 11.34 -8.55 3.56
N ASP A 188 11.63 -9.35 2.53
CA ASP A 188 11.13 -10.71 2.40
C ASP A 188 11.46 -11.56 3.64
N PHE A 189 10.46 -12.30 4.14
CA PHE A 189 10.53 -13.16 5.33
C PHE A 189 10.76 -12.46 6.69
N LYS A 190 10.63 -11.13 6.75
CA LYS A 190 10.66 -10.36 8.01
C LYS A 190 9.44 -9.45 8.14
N THR A 191 9.16 -9.05 9.38
CA THR A 191 8.21 -7.99 9.71
C THR A 191 8.99 -6.73 10.08
N PRO A 192 8.46 -5.53 9.77
CA PRO A 192 9.11 -4.28 10.18
C PRO A 192 9.09 -4.12 11.70
N LYS A 193 9.93 -3.23 12.22
CA LYS A 193 9.86 -2.81 13.62
C LYS A 193 8.52 -2.10 13.86
N ALA A 194 7.90 -2.45 14.98
CA ALA A 194 6.59 -1.94 15.33
C ALA A 194 6.52 -0.41 15.40
N ALA A 195 7.48 0.24 16.05
CA ALA A 195 7.54 1.69 16.16
C ALA A 195 7.58 2.38 14.78
N SER A 196 8.41 1.86 13.86
CA SER A 196 8.59 2.40 12.52
C SER A 196 7.30 2.32 11.69
N ILE A 197 6.66 1.14 11.62
CA ILE A 197 5.43 0.97 10.84
C ILE A 197 4.25 1.75 11.45
N ILE A 198 4.17 1.86 12.78
CA ILE A 198 3.16 2.68 13.46
C ILE A 198 3.33 4.15 13.10
N ASN A 199 4.55 4.67 13.15
CA ASN A 199 4.84 6.05 12.79
C ASN A 199 4.48 6.35 11.34
N LEU A 200 4.79 5.43 10.42
CA LEU A 200 4.37 5.54 9.01
C LEU A 200 2.84 5.59 8.88
N LEU A 201 2.12 4.69 9.55
CA LEU A 201 0.65 4.64 9.52
C LEU A 201 0.01 5.93 10.06
N LEU A 202 0.49 6.42 11.20
CA LEU A 202 0.00 7.65 11.81
C LEU A 202 0.24 8.85 10.90
N PHE A 203 1.43 8.92 10.28
CA PHE A 203 1.78 9.99 9.37
C PHE A 203 0.90 9.97 8.12
N VAL A 204 0.80 8.82 7.44
CA VAL A 204 -0.03 8.65 6.24
C VAL A 204 -1.49 8.96 6.55
N LYS A 205 -2.03 8.51 7.69
CA LYS A 205 -3.41 8.84 8.11
C LYS A 205 -3.60 10.32 8.33
N SER A 206 -2.71 10.95 9.10
CA SER A 206 -2.77 12.40 9.35
C SER A 206 -2.74 13.19 8.06
N LEU A 207 -1.88 12.80 7.11
CA LEU A 207 -1.79 13.42 5.80
C LEU A 207 -3.07 13.23 4.97
N ALA A 208 -3.59 12.00 4.90
CA ALA A 208 -4.80 11.66 4.14
C ALA A 208 -6.06 12.39 4.64
N HIS A 209 -6.11 12.74 5.93
CA HIS A 209 -7.23 13.48 6.51
C HIS A 209 -7.13 15.01 6.34
N LYS A 210 -6.03 15.55 5.80
CA LYS A 210 -5.96 16.98 5.45
C LYS A 210 -6.88 17.29 4.27
N VAL A 211 -7.53 18.46 4.30
CA VAL A 211 -8.53 18.90 3.31
C VAL A 211 -8.05 18.73 1.86
N LYS A 212 -6.78 19.02 1.58
CA LYS A 212 -6.20 18.93 0.22
C LYS A 212 -6.12 17.51 -0.36
N PHE A 213 -6.22 16.48 0.47
CA PHE A 213 -6.25 15.06 0.07
C PHE A 213 -7.66 14.48 0.11
N HIS A 214 -8.66 15.27 0.51
CA HIS A 214 -10.01 14.81 0.67
C HIS A 214 -10.52 14.20 -0.65
N LYS A 215 -11.18 13.03 -0.55
CA LYS A 215 -11.66 12.18 -1.67
C LYS A 215 -10.58 11.46 -2.49
N SER A 216 -9.30 11.76 -2.35
CA SER A 216 -8.24 10.96 -2.98
C SER A 216 -8.09 9.62 -2.23
N PRO A 217 -8.15 8.46 -2.92
CA PRO A 217 -7.82 7.18 -2.29
C PRO A 217 -6.32 7.14 -1.98
N ILE A 218 -5.93 6.43 -0.93
CA ILE A 218 -4.52 6.12 -0.69
C ILE A 218 -4.13 4.96 -1.62
N ILE A 219 -3.14 5.16 -2.47
CA ILE A 219 -2.63 4.11 -3.34
C ILE A 219 -1.58 3.31 -2.57
N VAL A 220 -1.72 1.99 -2.50
CA VAL A 220 -0.78 1.12 -1.78
C VAL A 220 -0.38 -0.04 -2.67
N HIS A 221 0.91 -0.33 -2.73
CA HIS A 221 1.41 -1.51 -3.42
C HIS A 221 2.64 -2.12 -2.76
N CYS A 222 2.89 -3.37 -3.11
CA CYS A 222 4.14 -4.06 -2.85
C CYS A 222 4.60 -4.67 -4.18
N SER A 223 4.84 -5.98 -4.24
CA SER A 223 5.07 -6.69 -5.49
C SER A 223 3.77 -7.19 -6.12
N ALA A 224 3.05 -8.10 -5.45
CA ALA A 224 1.78 -8.62 -5.94
C ALA A 224 0.58 -7.72 -5.62
N GLY A 225 0.72 -6.83 -4.63
CA GLY A 225 -0.37 -5.93 -4.20
C GLY A 225 -1.43 -6.60 -3.33
N CYS A 226 -1.05 -7.63 -2.56
CA CYS A 226 -1.96 -8.37 -1.66
C CYS A 226 -1.37 -8.61 -0.25
N GLY A 227 -0.16 -9.20 -0.13
CA GLY A 227 0.43 -9.54 1.18
C GLY A 227 0.75 -8.33 2.07
N ARG A 228 1.91 -7.67 1.86
CA ARG A 228 2.31 -6.46 2.61
C ARG A 228 1.29 -5.32 2.45
N THR A 229 0.74 -5.15 1.25
CA THR A 229 -0.33 -4.18 0.94
C THR A 229 -1.57 -4.39 1.81
N GLY A 230 -2.10 -5.62 1.87
CA GLY A 230 -3.25 -5.96 2.71
C GLY A 230 -2.92 -5.84 4.19
N THR A 231 -1.70 -6.20 4.59
CA THR A 231 -1.25 -6.05 5.98
C THR A 231 -1.19 -4.58 6.40
N PHE A 232 -0.66 -3.69 5.56
CA PHE A 232 -0.65 -2.25 5.82
C PHE A 232 -2.06 -1.68 5.94
N MET A 233 -2.97 -2.03 5.02
CA MET A 233 -4.37 -1.57 5.09
C MET A 233 -5.10 -2.11 6.32
N ALA A 234 -4.86 -3.36 6.72
CA ALA A 234 -5.43 -3.92 7.94
C ALA A 234 -4.90 -3.20 9.19
N LEU A 235 -3.60 -2.90 9.26
CA LEU A 235 -3.04 -2.09 10.35
C LEU A 235 -3.61 -0.67 10.37
N PHE A 236 -3.87 -0.08 9.21
CA PHE A 236 -4.50 1.24 9.10
C PHE A 236 -5.91 1.23 9.73
N GLU A 237 -6.72 0.21 9.43
CA GLU A 237 -8.03 0.00 10.06
C GLU A 237 -7.90 -0.19 11.58
N ILE A 238 -6.94 -1.02 12.03
CA ILE A 238 -6.69 -1.26 13.46
C ILE A 238 -6.33 0.05 14.18
N VAL A 239 -5.48 0.89 13.58
CA VAL A 239 -5.11 2.20 14.13
C VAL A 239 -6.33 3.11 14.27
N ILE A 240 -7.20 3.16 13.27
CA ILE A 240 -8.44 3.94 13.33
C ILE A 240 -9.36 3.41 14.43
N ARG A 241 -9.61 2.09 14.46
CA ARG A 241 -10.47 1.47 15.48
C ARG A 241 -9.94 1.67 16.90
N ASN A 242 -8.62 1.64 17.12
CA ASN A 242 -8.01 1.88 18.42
C ASN A 242 -8.26 3.30 18.97
N GLU A 243 -8.42 4.29 18.09
CA GLU A 243 -8.75 5.67 18.49
C GLU A 243 -10.21 5.80 18.95
N PHE A 244 -11.11 4.98 18.40
CA PHE A 244 -12.49 4.89 18.85
C PHE A 244 -12.58 4.01 20.10
N ARG A 245 -12.47 4.65 21.28
CA ARG A 245 -12.35 4.01 22.62
C ARG A 245 -13.28 2.83 22.91
N TYR A 246 -14.50 2.79 22.34
CA TYR A 246 -15.47 1.70 22.54
C TYR A 246 -15.08 0.37 21.87
N ALA A 247 -14.06 0.36 21.01
CA ALA A 247 -13.63 -0.84 20.28
C ALA A 247 -12.37 -1.52 20.87
N ARG A 248 -11.78 -0.99 21.95
CA ARG A 248 -10.48 -1.49 22.45
C ARG A 248 -10.53 -2.93 22.96
N ASP A 249 -11.59 -3.31 23.67
CA ASP A 249 -11.71 -4.65 24.27
C ASP A 249 -11.92 -5.75 23.23
N HIS A 250 -12.34 -5.40 22.02
CA HIS A 250 -12.63 -6.34 20.92
C HIS A 250 -11.69 -6.17 19.71
N LEU A 251 -10.66 -5.32 19.82
CA LEU A 251 -9.83 -4.96 18.68
C LEU A 251 -9.06 -6.17 18.12
N LEU A 252 -8.49 -6.99 19.02
CA LEU A 252 -7.79 -8.22 18.65
C LEU A 252 -8.72 -9.24 17.97
N ASP A 253 -9.95 -9.38 18.47
CA ASP A 253 -10.94 -10.32 17.93
C ASP A 253 -11.48 -9.88 16.58
N SER A 254 -11.35 -8.60 16.23
CA SER A 254 -11.80 -8.04 14.95
C SER A 254 -10.84 -8.29 13.78
N ILE A 255 -9.61 -8.72 14.03
CA ILE A 255 -8.58 -8.91 12.99
C ILE A 255 -9.05 -9.86 11.87
N PRO A 256 -9.65 -11.04 12.13
CA PRO A 256 -10.13 -11.92 11.06
C PRO A 256 -11.19 -11.26 10.17
N GLU A 257 -12.09 -10.47 10.76
CA GLU A 257 -13.13 -9.72 10.02
C GLU A 257 -12.51 -8.67 9.10
N ILE A 258 -11.52 -7.90 9.59
CA ILE A 258 -10.80 -6.91 8.78
C ILE A 258 -10.13 -7.60 7.58
N VAL A 259 -9.46 -8.73 7.80
CA VAL A 259 -8.78 -9.47 6.74
C VAL A 259 -9.78 -10.08 5.75
N TYR A 260 -10.91 -10.61 6.24
CA TYR A 260 -12.00 -11.10 5.39
C TYR A 260 -12.54 -9.98 4.49
N CYS A 261 -12.86 -8.81 5.03
CA CYS A 261 -13.32 -7.64 4.27
C CYS A 261 -12.32 -7.20 3.19
N LEU A 262 -11.03 -7.28 3.48
CA LEU A 262 -9.97 -7.04 2.49
C LEU A 262 -9.95 -8.12 1.40
N ARG A 263 -10.02 -9.40 1.77
CA ARG A 263 -10.02 -10.54 0.83
C ARG A 263 -11.23 -10.58 -0.07
N MET A 264 -12.37 -10.04 0.39
CA MET A 264 -13.54 -9.83 -0.45
C MET A 264 -13.38 -8.70 -1.47
N GLN A 265 -12.32 -7.89 -1.40
CA GLN A 265 -12.07 -6.79 -2.34
C GLN A 265 -10.74 -6.98 -3.10
N ARG A 266 -9.77 -7.70 -2.54
CA ARG A 266 -8.49 -8.05 -3.16
C ARG A 266 -8.04 -9.42 -2.65
N MET A 267 -8.03 -10.39 -3.55
CA MET A 267 -7.61 -11.77 -3.24
C MET A 267 -6.27 -11.85 -2.51
N GLN A 268 -6.17 -12.83 -1.61
CA GLN A 268 -4.97 -13.14 -0.84
C GLN A 268 -4.41 -11.96 -0.04
N SER A 269 -5.24 -10.95 0.27
CA SER A 269 -4.85 -9.89 1.19
C SER A 269 -4.46 -10.48 2.55
N VAL A 270 -3.29 -10.09 3.06
CA VAL A 270 -2.62 -10.79 4.19
C VAL A 270 -2.38 -12.25 3.81
N GLN A 271 -1.25 -12.50 3.15
CA GLN A 271 -1.00 -13.73 2.40
C GLN A 271 -0.40 -14.85 3.25
N SER A 272 0.30 -14.51 4.33
CA SER A 272 1.02 -15.49 5.14
C SER A 272 0.63 -15.45 6.62
N VAL A 273 0.91 -16.54 7.31
CA VAL A 273 0.65 -16.72 8.74
C VAL A 273 1.45 -15.70 9.55
N GLU A 274 2.69 -15.42 9.14
CA GLU A 274 3.56 -14.43 9.77
C GLU A 274 2.97 -13.02 9.65
N GLN A 275 2.37 -12.67 8.50
CA GLN A 275 1.69 -11.38 8.32
C GLN A 275 0.44 -11.28 9.20
N LEU A 276 -0.32 -12.36 9.35
CA LEU A 276 -1.47 -12.39 10.24
C LEU A 276 -1.04 -12.27 11.72
N ILE A 277 -0.05 -13.04 12.17
CA ILE A 277 0.53 -12.92 13.51
C ILE A 277 1.05 -11.50 13.74
N PHE A 278 1.67 -10.89 12.73
CA PHE A 278 2.14 -9.51 12.81
C PHE A 278 0.99 -8.54 13.11
N LEU A 279 -0.18 -8.68 12.50
CA LEU A 279 -1.35 -7.87 12.84
C LEU A 279 -1.73 -7.98 14.33
N TYR A 280 -1.70 -9.20 14.88
CA TYR A 280 -1.99 -9.44 16.30
C TYR A 280 -0.96 -8.81 17.23
N ILE A 281 0.33 -8.95 16.90
CA ILE A 281 1.44 -8.34 17.66
C ILE A 281 1.28 -6.82 17.64
N MET A 282 1.10 -6.23 16.46
CA MET A 282 0.95 -4.79 16.29
C MET A 282 -0.28 -4.24 16.99
N CYS A 283 -1.42 -4.93 16.90
CA CYS A 283 -2.63 -4.57 17.63
C CYS A 283 -2.40 -4.59 19.14
N TYR A 284 -1.73 -5.61 19.66
CA TYR A 284 -1.41 -5.68 21.08
C TYR A 284 -0.49 -4.53 21.49
N GLU A 285 0.56 -4.24 20.73
CA GLU A 285 1.47 -3.13 21.02
C GLU A 285 0.74 -1.77 21.01
N LEU A 286 -0.12 -1.53 20.03
CA LEU A 286 -0.96 -0.33 19.94
C LEU A 286 -1.90 -0.14 21.14
N LEU A 287 -2.39 -1.23 21.74
CA LEU A 287 -3.22 -1.18 22.95
C LEU A 287 -2.42 -0.82 24.20
N GLN A 288 -1.10 -1.09 24.21
CA GLN A 288 -0.21 -0.76 25.33
C GLN A 288 0.41 0.64 25.19
N MET A 289 0.48 1.18 23.97
CA MET A 289 1.14 2.47 23.73
C MET A 289 0.28 3.65 24.21
N PRO A 290 0.87 4.66 24.89
CA PRO A 290 0.23 5.96 25.02
C PRO A 290 0.04 6.57 23.64
N PHE A 291 -0.99 7.39 23.44
CA PHE A 291 -1.31 7.99 22.13
C PHE A 291 -0.04 8.61 21.49
N PRO A 292 0.51 8.01 20.42
CA PRO A 292 1.76 8.47 19.84
C PRO A 292 1.58 9.83 19.16
N LYS A 293 2.58 10.71 19.32
CA LYS A 293 2.66 11.96 18.54
C LYS A 293 2.74 11.60 17.05
N VAL A 294 1.98 12.29 16.21
CA VAL A 294 2.11 12.15 14.76
C VAL A 294 3.50 12.65 14.33
N PRO A 295 4.28 11.86 13.55
CA PRO A 295 5.59 12.30 13.05
C PRO A 295 5.53 13.52 12.14
N GLU A 296 6.69 14.10 11.83
CA GLU A 296 6.83 15.23 10.90
C GLU A 296 7.68 14.83 9.66
N LEU A 297 7.48 15.53 8.54
CA LEU A 297 8.39 15.42 7.38
C LEU A 297 9.62 16.27 7.62
N VAL A 298 10.78 15.69 7.41
CA VAL A 298 12.07 16.36 7.53
C VAL A 298 12.72 16.40 6.14
N ALA A 299 13.27 17.54 5.73
CA ALA A 299 13.98 17.64 4.47
C ALA A 299 15.13 16.63 4.43
N ALA A 300 15.22 15.84 3.35
CA ALA A 300 16.31 14.89 3.19
C ALA A 300 17.61 15.64 2.82
N TYR A 301 18.74 15.20 3.40
CA TYR A 301 20.06 15.72 3.05
C TYR A 301 20.86 14.72 2.20
N PRO A 302 21.56 15.16 1.16
CA PRO A 302 21.49 16.50 0.54
C PRO A 302 20.17 16.69 -0.23
N PRO A 303 19.69 17.95 -0.38
CA PRO A 303 18.59 18.24 -1.31
C PRO A 303 19.00 17.87 -2.74
N PHE A 304 18.03 17.74 -3.65
CA PHE A 304 18.35 17.66 -5.07
C PHE A 304 19.17 18.90 -5.45
N CYS A 305 20.45 18.70 -5.79
CA CYS A 305 21.29 19.79 -6.29
C CYS A 305 20.76 20.16 -7.66
N HIS A 306 20.02 21.27 -7.77
CA HIS A 306 19.91 21.97 -9.04
C HIS A 306 21.33 22.33 -9.46
N LYS A 307 21.83 21.70 -10.51
CA LYS A 307 23.01 22.23 -11.19
C LYS A 307 22.56 23.56 -11.79
N THR A 308 22.87 24.66 -11.11
CA THR A 308 22.85 25.96 -11.75
C THR A 308 23.84 25.90 -12.89
N SER A 309 23.33 25.74 -14.11
CA SER A 309 24.10 25.96 -15.32
C SER A 309 24.37 27.46 -15.43
N ASP A 310 25.57 27.86 -15.04
CA ASP A 310 26.21 29.12 -15.49
C ASP A 310 26.69 28.95 -16.95
#